data_AF-F0SKL0-F1
#
_entry.id   AF-F0SKL0-F1
#
_cell.length_a   1.000
_cell.length_b   1.000
_cell.length_c   1.000
_cell.angle_alpha   90.00
_cell.angle_beta   90.00
_cell.angle_gamma   90.00
#
_symmetry.space_group_name_H-M   'P 1'
#
loop_
_entity.id
_entity.type
_entity.pdbx_description
1 polymer ?
#
loop_
_entity_poly.entity_id
_entity_poly.type
_entity_poly.pdbx_seq_one_letter_code
_entity_poly.pdbx_strand_id
1 'polypeptide(L)'
;MLNATERPSEERRRGRGDATSEGEQNAMSACPSNTQTSDSHVGMKNKDSDSGDEAFIRETEKAVREPSLNIDWLEGVMCVEWGDCFDNRHVTEMYKAQREAQEAKTCIRVSLGEHTALIHERGMGTGRQARMTFRFDLYGFTLGLAFRENPTRRLPNLYYKIPGDACLYQGVDRCLQVIREIVSWLDGDVVDDVVRRVDLAFDVPELDINSWMIPSMEDGKFLTSSHFWELPDGIHGKRSIIVGKRETSRLVIYDKRFQAEQSKDCVYLQAVVDRRWNGGLPDNATRIEYQLRRPWLAKFGLDRLESVIANQGAIVDRLIQPGRGRHFVFTEHVPDRKNNHQSRAGIDSRWQTLMDQMAKAAGRPAVDLVPIRSTTFRLERAANTVRGYLTSVAAKIGHPCDTQEDLCNVLKYLWQLNEWKEHDLQQICERKRCQMGTANLVSWDQSWDVPF
;
A
#
# COMPACT_ATOMS: atom_id res chain seq x y z
N MET A 1 -40.58 -4.79 -47.99
CA MET A 1 -41.75 -4.84 -47.10
C MET A 1 -41.46 -5.82 -45.98
N LEU A 2 -41.14 -5.31 -44.80
CA LEU A 2 -41.36 -5.91 -43.47
C LEU A 2 -40.98 -4.82 -42.45
N ASN A 3 -41.83 -4.67 -41.44
CA ASN A 3 -42.06 -3.44 -40.68
C ASN A 3 -40.92 -3.04 -39.74
N ALA A 4 -40.64 -1.74 -39.72
CA ALA A 4 -39.93 -1.04 -38.66
C ALA A 4 -40.80 -0.97 -37.40
N THR A 5 -40.22 -1.29 -36.24
CA THR A 5 -40.79 -0.98 -34.93
C THR A 5 -39.81 -0.09 -34.19
N GLU A 6 -40.21 1.16 -33.99
CA GLU A 6 -39.54 2.16 -33.19
C GLU A 6 -39.52 1.74 -31.71
N ARG A 7 -38.39 1.96 -31.04
CA ARG A 7 -38.29 1.91 -29.57
C ARG A 7 -37.91 3.29 -29.05
N PRO A 8 -38.59 3.82 -28.02
CA PRO A 8 -38.23 5.09 -27.42
C PRO A 8 -36.99 4.95 -26.52
N SER A 9 -36.20 6.02 -26.51
CA SER A 9 -35.01 6.24 -25.71
C SER A 9 -35.36 6.47 -24.23
N GLU A 10 -34.94 5.55 -23.36
CA GLU A 10 -34.95 5.75 -21.90
C GLU A 10 -33.58 6.18 -21.38
N GLU A 11 -33.62 7.31 -20.70
CA GLU A 11 -32.54 8.06 -20.08
C GLU A 11 -32.02 7.32 -18.82
N ARG A 12 -30.88 6.63 -18.93
CA ARG A 12 -30.23 5.98 -17.77
C ARG A 12 -29.37 6.96 -16.97
N ARG A 13 -29.98 7.58 -15.95
CA ARG A 13 -29.25 8.11 -14.79
C ARG A 13 -28.63 6.95 -14.00
N ARG A 14 -27.30 6.91 -13.91
CA ARG A 14 -26.56 6.02 -13.00
C ARG A 14 -26.43 6.67 -11.63
N GLY A 15 -27.38 6.39 -10.75
CA GLY A 15 -27.16 6.44 -9.30
C GLY A 15 -26.80 5.04 -8.80
N ARG A 16 -25.57 4.86 -8.31
CA ARG A 16 -25.25 3.82 -7.31
C ARG A 16 -25.33 4.58 -5.98
N GLY A 17 -26.15 4.24 -5.00
CA GLY A 17 -26.62 2.91 -4.62
C GLY A 17 -26.03 2.62 -3.24
N ASP A 18 -26.41 3.45 -2.26
CA ASP A 18 -26.12 3.22 -0.85
C ASP A 18 -27.06 2.13 -0.34
N ALA A 19 -26.48 1.11 0.28
CA ALA A 19 -27.21 0.07 0.97
C ALA A 19 -27.62 0.60 2.35
N THR A 20 -28.91 0.91 2.49
CA THR A 20 -29.59 1.18 3.75
C THR A 20 -29.74 -0.12 4.55
N SER A 21 -29.27 -0.12 5.79
CA SER A 21 -29.82 -0.99 6.85
C SER A 21 -30.73 -0.13 7.73
N GLU A 22 -32.01 -0.41 7.66
CA GLU A 22 -33.05 0.11 8.55
C GLU A 22 -32.96 -0.55 9.93
N GLY A 23 -33.37 0.19 10.96
CA GLY A 23 -33.87 -0.38 12.22
C GLY A 23 -33.22 0.19 13.48
N GLU A 24 -33.67 1.36 13.93
CA GLU A 24 -34.49 1.48 15.15
C GLU A 24 -34.66 2.96 15.53
N GLN A 25 -35.92 3.38 15.51
CA GLN A 25 -36.38 4.70 15.93
C GLN A 25 -36.56 4.70 17.44
N ASN A 26 -35.96 5.67 18.13
CA ASN A 26 -36.53 6.18 19.37
C ASN A 26 -36.43 7.70 19.40
N ALA A 27 -37.62 8.31 19.47
CA ALA A 27 -37.84 9.73 19.59
C ALA A 27 -37.47 10.19 21.00
N MET A 28 -36.84 11.37 21.11
CA MET A 28 -37.20 12.33 22.15
C MET A 28 -36.62 13.73 21.89
N SER A 29 -37.56 14.67 21.82
CA SER A 29 -37.52 16.04 22.33
C SER A 29 -36.69 17.11 21.62
N ALA A 30 -37.38 18.22 21.36
CA ALA A 30 -36.91 19.42 20.71
C ALA A 30 -36.69 20.58 21.72
N CYS A 31 -35.86 21.53 21.26
CA CYS A 31 -35.75 22.95 21.61
C CYS A 31 -34.96 23.38 22.88
N PRO A 32 -34.43 24.63 22.94
CA PRO A 32 -34.04 25.55 21.86
C PRO A 32 -32.63 26.17 22.01
N SER A 33 -32.22 26.83 20.93
CA SER A 33 -31.14 27.79 20.77
C SER A 33 -30.98 28.81 21.91
N ASN A 34 -29.73 29.11 22.27
CA ASN A 34 -29.38 30.45 22.74
C ASN A 34 -27.99 30.87 22.26
N THR A 35 -27.99 31.93 21.46
CA THR A 35 -26.84 32.66 20.96
C THR A 35 -26.47 33.70 22.01
N GLN A 36 -25.24 33.64 22.56
CA GLN A 36 -24.63 34.79 23.23
C GLN A 36 -23.14 34.82 22.94
N THR A 37 -22.79 35.73 22.03
CA THR A 37 -21.47 36.31 21.84
C THR A 37 -21.12 37.16 23.05
N SER A 38 -19.98 36.91 23.68
CA SER A 38 -19.29 37.93 24.47
C SER A 38 -17.79 37.84 24.22
N ASP A 39 -17.28 38.88 23.56
CA ASP A 39 -15.86 39.18 23.46
C ASP A 39 -15.31 39.48 24.85
N SER A 40 -14.30 38.72 25.26
CA SER A 40 -13.39 39.15 26.32
C SER A 40 -11.97 38.73 25.97
N HIS A 41 -11.20 39.69 25.46
CA HIS A 41 -9.75 39.62 25.34
C HIS A 41 -9.16 39.63 26.75
N VAL A 42 -8.85 38.44 27.29
CA VAL A 42 -8.03 38.26 28.47
C VAL A 42 -6.69 37.67 28.02
N GLY A 43 -5.63 38.48 28.13
CA GLY A 43 -4.26 38.02 27.94
C GLY A 43 -3.85 37.09 29.08
N MET A 44 -4.13 35.79 28.93
CA MET A 44 -3.57 34.75 29.79
C MET A 44 -2.16 34.40 29.28
N LYS A 45 -1.15 34.72 30.08
CA LYS A 45 0.18 34.10 29.94
C LYS A 45 0.07 32.66 30.42
N ASN A 46 -0.19 31.73 29.50
CA ASN A 46 -0.07 30.30 29.75
C ASN A 46 1.39 29.99 30.05
N LYS A 47 1.71 29.74 31.32
CA LYS A 47 3.05 29.32 31.78
C LYS A 47 3.08 27.87 32.32
N ASP A 48 1.96 27.15 32.23
CA ASP A 48 1.82 25.82 32.85
C ASP A 48 1.73 24.66 31.83
N SER A 49 1.94 24.90 30.53
CA SER A 49 1.90 23.83 29.51
C SER A 49 3.22 23.04 29.39
N ASP A 50 4.37 23.61 29.79
CA ASP A 50 5.68 22.97 29.59
C ASP A 50 5.90 21.72 30.47
N SER A 51 5.28 21.64 31.66
CA SER A 51 5.52 20.52 32.57
C SER A 51 4.90 19.19 32.10
N GLY A 52 3.84 19.25 31.28
CA GLY A 52 3.17 18.05 30.76
C GLY A 52 3.97 17.35 29.66
N ASP A 53 4.51 18.13 28.73
CA ASP A 53 5.27 17.59 27.60
C ASP A 53 6.61 17.00 28.04
N GLU A 54 7.30 17.62 29.00
CA GLU A 54 8.54 17.04 29.57
C GLU A 54 8.29 15.69 30.25
N ALA A 55 7.18 15.55 30.99
CA ALA A 55 6.84 14.29 31.65
C ALA A 55 6.57 13.19 30.61
N PHE A 56 5.79 13.50 29.58
CA PHE A 56 5.51 12.59 28.46
C PHE A 56 6.80 12.15 27.75
N ILE A 57 7.70 13.09 27.45
CA ILE A 57 8.96 12.80 26.75
C ILE A 57 9.80 11.84 27.58
N ARG A 58 9.98 12.11 28.89
CA ARG A 58 10.75 11.24 29.79
C ARG A 58 10.13 9.85 29.92
N GLU A 59 8.81 9.76 29.98
CA GLU A 59 8.09 8.49 30.04
C GLU A 59 8.25 7.69 28.75
N THR A 60 8.11 8.33 27.60
CA THR A 60 8.30 7.72 26.27
C THR A 60 9.74 7.24 26.08
N GLU A 61 10.74 8.05 26.46
CA GLU A 61 12.15 7.66 26.44
C GLU A 61 12.46 6.47 27.36
N LYS A 62 11.80 6.40 28.52
CA LYS A 62 11.95 5.28 29.46
C LYS A 62 11.25 4.01 28.96
N ALA A 63 10.09 4.14 28.32
CA ALA A 63 9.30 3.02 27.81
C ALA A 63 10.02 2.34 26.63
N VAL A 64 10.67 3.13 25.78
CA VAL A 64 11.45 2.64 24.64
C VAL A 64 12.91 2.42 25.06
N ARG A 65 13.14 1.46 25.97
CA ARG A 65 14.49 1.14 26.46
C ARG A 65 15.45 0.77 25.32
N GLU A 66 14.95 -0.01 24.37
CA GLU A 66 15.67 -0.41 23.15
C GLU A 66 14.74 -0.24 21.95
N PRO A 67 14.78 0.92 21.26
CA PRO A 67 13.92 1.15 20.10
C PRO A 67 14.25 0.13 19.02
N SER A 68 13.25 -0.63 18.59
CA SER A 68 13.38 -1.59 17.49
C SER A 68 12.44 -1.24 16.34
N LEU A 69 12.99 -1.22 15.13
CA LEU A 69 12.22 -1.13 13.90
C LEU A 69 12.14 -2.52 13.28
N ASN A 70 10.92 -3.01 13.13
CA ASN A 70 10.70 -4.38 12.71
C ASN A 70 10.01 -4.44 11.35
N ILE A 71 10.29 -5.48 10.58
CA ILE A 71 9.45 -5.84 9.44
C ILE A 71 8.25 -6.63 9.98
N ASP A 72 7.05 -6.08 9.80
CA ASP A 72 5.80 -6.69 10.28
C ASP A 72 4.95 -7.26 9.15
N TRP A 73 5.37 -7.08 7.90
CA TRP A 73 4.74 -7.72 6.76
C TRP A 73 5.72 -7.73 5.60
N LEU A 74 5.80 -8.84 4.88
CA LEU A 74 6.55 -8.94 3.64
C LEU A 74 5.73 -9.66 2.56
N GLU A 75 5.60 -9.04 1.39
CA GLU A 75 5.13 -9.69 0.17
C GLU A 75 6.19 -9.57 -0.90
N GLY A 76 6.43 -10.64 -1.64
CA GLY A 76 7.36 -10.63 -2.75
C GLY A 76 7.05 -11.71 -3.77
N VAL A 77 7.85 -11.72 -4.82
CA VAL A 77 7.76 -12.68 -5.90
C VAL A 77 9.16 -13.11 -6.29
N MET A 78 9.31 -14.38 -6.66
CA MET A 78 10.56 -14.89 -7.23
C MET A 78 10.31 -15.35 -8.67
N CYS A 79 11.34 -15.20 -9.49
CA CYS A 79 11.47 -15.87 -10.76
C CYS A 79 12.38 -17.07 -10.52
N VAL A 80 11.85 -18.26 -10.73
CA VAL A 80 12.54 -19.52 -10.48
C VAL A 80 12.73 -20.26 -11.80
N GLU A 81 13.97 -20.56 -12.16
CA GLU A 81 14.25 -21.48 -13.25
C GLU A 81 14.17 -22.90 -12.70
N TRP A 82 13.24 -23.69 -13.21
CA TRP A 82 13.08 -25.09 -12.82
C TRP A 82 14.03 -25.94 -13.67
N GLY A 83 14.83 -26.80 -13.06
CA GLY A 83 15.86 -27.60 -13.74
C GLY A 83 15.29 -28.62 -14.73
N ASP A 84 16.14 -29.16 -15.61
CA ASP A 84 15.74 -30.18 -16.58
C ASP A 84 15.40 -31.53 -15.92
N CYS A 85 15.96 -31.79 -14.73
CA CYS A 85 15.64 -32.95 -13.90
C CYS A 85 14.42 -32.72 -13.00
N PHE A 86 13.60 -31.71 -13.31
CA PHE A 86 12.30 -31.48 -12.70
C PHE A 86 11.47 -32.77 -12.72
N ASP A 87 11.52 -33.49 -11.59
CA ASP A 87 10.82 -34.74 -11.45
C ASP A 87 9.32 -34.42 -11.47
N ASN A 88 8.70 -34.71 -12.61
CA ASN A 88 7.26 -34.60 -12.81
C ASN A 88 6.48 -35.27 -11.67
N ARG A 89 7.08 -36.17 -10.89
CA ARG A 89 6.48 -36.78 -9.71
C ARG A 89 6.03 -35.75 -8.67
N HIS A 90 6.87 -34.81 -8.23
CA HIS A 90 6.49 -33.87 -7.17
C HIS A 90 5.34 -32.97 -7.61
N VAL A 91 5.36 -32.53 -8.86
CA VAL A 91 4.25 -31.78 -9.46
C VAL A 91 2.99 -32.60 -9.60
N THR A 92 3.12 -33.85 -10.04
CA THR A 92 1.98 -34.77 -10.14
C THR A 92 1.35 -35.01 -8.77
N GLU A 93 2.17 -35.17 -7.72
CA GLU A 93 1.71 -35.29 -6.34
C GLU A 93 1.00 -34.01 -5.87
N MET A 94 1.53 -32.82 -6.20
CA MET A 94 0.87 -31.53 -5.91
C MET A 94 -0.47 -31.37 -6.64
N TYR A 95 -0.57 -31.74 -7.92
CA TYR A 95 -1.83 -31.73 -8.66
C TYR A 95 -2.84 -32.72 -8.08
N LYS A 96 -2.40 -33.93 -7.73
CA LYS A 96 -3.24 -34.94 -7.10
C LYS A 96 -3.80 -34.39 -5.78
N ALA A 97 -2.94 -33.85 -4.91
CA ALA A 97 -3.36 -33.29 -3.63
C ALA A 97 -4.27 -32.06 -3.79
N GLN A 98 -4.03 -31.19 -4.78
CA GLN A 98 -4.91 -30.07 -5.07
C GLN A 98 -6.30 -30.54 -5.56
N ARG A 99 -6.35 -31.58 -6.39
CA ARG A 99 -7.61 -32.18 -6.84
C ARG A 99 -8.39 -32.78 -5.67
N GLU A 100 -7.70 -33.52 -4.80
CA GLU A 100 -8.30 -34.04 -3.56
C GLU A 100 -8.85 -32.89 -2.69
N ALA A 101 -8.12 -31.77 -2.57
CA ALA A 101 -8.57 -30.58 -1.83
C ALA A 101 -9.81 -29.94 -2.47
N GLN A 102 -9.90 -29.94 -3.81
CA GLN A 102 -11.08 -29.48 -4.56
C GLN A 102 -12.30 -30.36 -4.33
N GLU A 103 -12.12 -31.68 -4.35
CA GLU A 103 -13.18 -32.65 -4.10
C GLU A 103 -13.68 -32.54 -2.66
N ALA A 104 -12.77 -32.43 -1.69
CA ALA A 104 -13.08 -32.31 -0.27
C ALA A 104 -13.54 -30.91 0.15
N LYS A 105 -13.36 -29.89 -0.70
CA LYS A 105 -13.63 -28.46 -0.42
C LYS A 105 -12.95 -27.96 0.87
N THR A 106 -11.73 -28.45 1.12
CA THR A 106 -10.92 -28.08 2.28
C THR A 106 -9.44 -28.20 1.93
N CYS A 107 -8.57 -27.61 2.75
CA CYS A 107 -7.14 -27.75 2.56
C CYS A 107 -6.65 -29.16 2.92
N ILE A 108 -5.66 -29.67 2.20
CA ILE A 108 -5.05 -30.99 2.45
C ILE A 108 -3.60 -30.81 2.89
N ARG A 109 -3.17 -31.65 3.83
CA ARG A 109 -1.78 -31.67 4.30
C ARG A 109 -0.89 -32.38 3.28
N VAL A 110 0.20 -31.75 2.90
CA VAL A 110 1.21 -32.29 1.98
C VAL A 110 2.62 -32.07 2.53
N SER A 111 3.59 -32.84 2.04
CA SER A 111 5.02 -32.63 2.30
C SER A 111 5.64 -31.84 1.15
N LEU A 112 6.40 -30.80 1.48
CA LEU A 112 7.25 -30.04 0.55
C LEU A 112 8.68 -30.17 1.07
N GLY A 113 9.40 -31.20 0.63
CA GLY A 113 10.65 -31.62 1.25
C GLY A 113 10.42 -32.00 2.72
N GLU A 114 11.17 -31.37 3.62
CA GLU A 114 11.06 -31.56 5.08
C GLU A 114 9.91 -30.74 5.72
N HIS A 115 9.24 -29.90 4.94
CA HIS A 115 8.21 -29.01 5.46
C HIS A 115 6.81 -29.60 5.27
N THR A 116 5.98 -29.44 6.28
CA THR A 116 4.55 -29.74 6.19
C THR A 116 3.79 -28.49 5.78
N ALA A 117 2.97 -28.58 4.73
CA ALA A 117 2.16 -27.49 4.23
C ALA A 117 0.69 -27.89 4.06
N LEU A 118 -0.19 -26.90 4.02
CA LEU A 118 -1.59 -27.07 3.65
C LEU A 118 -1.80 -26.58 2.21
N ILE A 119 -2.09 -27.48 1.29
CA ILE A 119 -2.46 -27.12 -0.09
C ILE A 119 -3.95 -26.77 -0.14
N HIS A 120 -4.26 -25.63 -0.77
CA HIS A 120 -5.63 -25.15 -0.95
C HIS A 120 -6.27 -25.72 -2.22
N GLU A 121 -7.59 -25.74 -2.24
CA GLU A 121 -8.40 -26.18 -3.38
C GLU A 121 -8.20 -25.29 -4.62
N ARG A 122 -7.80 -24.04 -4.42
CA ARG A 122 -7.51 -23.09 -5.49
C ARG A 122 -6.13 -22.49 -5.31
N GLY A 123 -5.46 -22.28 -6.43
CA GLY A 123 -4.26 -21.44 -6.50
C GLY A 123 -4.52 -19.97 -6.15
N MET A 124 -3.49 -19.14 -6.30
CA MET A 124 -3.52 -17.72 -5.92
C MET A 124 -3.61 -16.77 -7.12
N GLY A 125 -4.23 -15.60 -6.93
CA GLY A 125 -4.22 -14.50 -7.90
C GLY A 125 -5.50 -14.41 -8.74
N THR A 126 -5.81 -13.19 -9.19
CA THR A 126 -6.95 -12.90 -10.06
C THR A 126 -6.45 -12.59 -11.47
N GLY A 127 -6.88 -13.38 -12.47
CA GLY A 127 -6.51 -13.22 -13.87
C GLY A 127 -5.55 -14.30 -14.42
N ARG A 128 -5.71 -14.64 -15.71
CA ARG A 128 -5.03 -15.81 -16.33
C ARG A 128 -3.49 -15.76 -16.28
N GLN A 129 -2.89 -14.58 -16.34
CA GLN A 129 -1.42 -14.44 -16.48
C GLN A 129 -0.66 -14.35 -15.13
N ALA A 130 -1.32 -13.86 -14.07
CA ALA A 130 -0.71 -13.73 -12.74
C ALA A 130 -1.11 -14.87 -11.78
N ARG A 131 -1.83 -15.89 -12.28
CA ARG A 131 -2.32 -16.98 -11.45
C ARG A 131 -1.18 -17.92 -11.06
N MET A 132 -1.01 -18.11 -9.76
CA MET A 132 -0.24 -19.22 -9.21
C MET A 132 -1.14 -20.45 -9.22
N THR A 133 -0.66 -21.56 -9.77
CA THR A 133 -1.41 -22.81 -9.87
C THR A 133 -1.72 -23.35 -8.48
N PHE A 134 -0.73 -23.34 -7.61
CA PHE A 134 -0.81 -23.85 -6.25
C PHE A 134 -0.78 -22.71 -5.24
N ARG A 135 -1.44 -22.95 -4.10
CA ARG A 135 -1.38 -22.11 -2.91
C ARG A 135 -1.15 -23.03 -1.71
N PHE A 136 -0.11 -22.72 -0.95
CA PHE A 136 0.28 -23.40 0.27
C PHE A 136 0.23 -22.43 1.43
N ASP A 137 -0.29 -22.86 2.57
CA ASP A 137 -0.06 -22.19 3.85
C ASP A 137 0.85 -23.08 4.71
N LEU A 138 1.93 -22.49 5.25
CA LEU A 138 2.92 -23.17 6.08
C LEU A 138 3.54 -22.16 7.05
N TYR A 139 3.75 -22.55 8.30
CA TYR A 139 4.35 -21.71 9.35
C TYR A 139 3.76 -20.29 9.46
N GLY A 140 2.46 -20.12 9.20
CA GLY A 140 1.77 -18.83 9.23
C GLY A 140 1.95 -17.94 7.99
N PHE A 141 2.73 -18.35 6.99
CA PHE A 141 2.88 -17.62 5.74
C PHE A 141 2.28 -18.38 4.55
N THR A 142 2.03 -17.66 3.46
CA THR A 142 1.45 -18.22 2.24
C THR A 142 2.49 -18.23 1.11
N LEU A 143 2.58 -19.36 0.41
CA LEU A 143 3.40 -19.55 -0.79
C LEU A 143 2.49 -19.89 -1.98
N GLY A 144 2.65 -19.18 -3.09
CA GLY A 144 2.01 -19.48 -4.37
C GLY A 144 3.04 -19.94 -5.39
N LEU A 145 2.77 -21.06 -6.07
CA LEU A 145 3.68 -21.63 -7.07
C LEU A 145 3.00 -21.84 -8.42
N ALA A 146 3.76 -21.65 -9.49
CA ALA A 146 3.42 -22.03 -10.85
C ALA A 146 4.66 -22.57 -11.57
N PHE A 147 4.48 -23.60 -12.39
CA PHE A 147 5.55 -24.16 -13.22
C PHE A 147 5.39 -23.62 -14.64
N ARG A 148 6.02 -22.47 -14.88
CA ARG A 148 6.04 -21.80 -16.19
C ARG A 148 7.49 -21.63 -16.61
N GLU A 149 7.72 -21.75 -17.90
CA GLU A 149 8.98 -21.42 -18.54
C GLU A 149 9.18 -19.89 -18.58
N ASN A 150 10.44 -19.47 -18.60
CA ASN A 150 10.84 -18.07 -18.79
C ASN A 150 10.13 -17.08 -17.85
N PRO A 151 10.21 -17.27 -16.51
CA PRO A 151 9.59 -16.35 -15.57
C PRO A 151 10.18 -14.94 -15.70
N THR A 152 9.34 -13.93 -15.50
CA THR A 152 9.78 -12.53 -15.50
C THR A 152 9.20 -11.79 -14.31
N ARG A 153 9.75 -10.62 -13.95
CA ARG A 153 9.18 -9.75 -12.90
C ARG A 153 7.69 -9.43 -13.10
N ARG A 154 7.18 -9.47 -14.34
CA ARG A 154 5.75 -9.24 -14.64
C ARG A 154 4.92 -10.50 -14.54
N LEU A 155 5.53 -11.65 -14.83
CA LEU A 155 4.92 -12.97 -14.80
C LEU A 155 5.77 -13.92 -13.93
N PRO A 156 5.93 -13.61 -12.63
CA PRO A 156 6.70 -14.46 -11.74
C PRO A 156 5.99 -15.80 -11.58
N ASN A 157 6.74 -16.79 -11.15
CA ASN A 157 6.25 -18.15 -10.99
C ASN A 157 6.30 -18.63 -9.54
N LEU A 158 6.77 -17.78 -8.64
CA LEU A 158 6.65 -17.91 -7.20
C LEU A 158 6.18 -16.59 -6.60
N TYR A 159 5.22 -16.66 -5.68
CA TYR A 159 4.75 -15.53 -4.87
C TYR A 159 4.81 -15.95 -3.40
N TYR A 160 5.21 -15.04 -2.52
CA TYR A 160 5.15 -15.28 -1.09
C TYR A 160 4.54 -14.09 -0.36
N LYS A 161 3.84 -14.40 0.73
CA LYS A 161 3.28 -13.44 1.66
C LYS A 161 3.54 -13.92 3.08
N ILE A 162 4.34 -13.16 3.81
CA ILE A 162 4.71 -13.37 5.21
C ILE A 162 4.00 -12.30 6.03
N PRO A 163 2.84 -12.62 6.63
CA PRO A 163 2.08 -11.71 7.47
C PRO A 163 2.77 -11.45 8.83
N GLY A 164 2.20 -10.53 9.63
CA GLY A 164 2.84 -10.05 10.85
C GLY A 164 2.96 -11.05 11.98
N ASP A 165 2.04 -12.00 12.09
CA ASP A 165 2.16 -13.17 12.94
C ASP A 165 3.35 -14.05 12.52
N ALA A 166 3.50 -14.37 11.23
CA ALA A 166 4.66 -15.13 10.75
C ALA A 166 5.98 -14.37 10.98
N CYS A 167 6.00 -13.06 10.71
CA CYS A 167 7.16 -12.20 11.02
C CYS A 167 7.47 -12.21 12.52
N LEU A 168 6.44 -12.15 13.36
CA LEU A 168 6.58 -12.15 14.81
C LEU A 168 7.10 -13.48 15.33
N TYR A 169 6.56 -14.62 14.88
CA TYR A 169 6.87 -15.95 15.40
C TYR A 169 8.15 -16.56 14.83
N GLN A 170 8.35 -16.45 13.52
CA GLN A 170 9.45 -17.12 12.81
C GLN A 170 10.57 -16.16 12.45
N GLY A 171 10.24 -14.89 12.21
CA GLY A 171 11.16 -13.94 11.59
C GLY A 171 11.19 -14.08 10.06
N VAL A 172 11.39 -12.96 9.39
CA VAL A 172 11.40 -12.88 7.92
C VAL A 172 12.47 -13.78 7.31
N ASP A 173 13.68 -13.78 7.88
CA ASP A 173 14.82 -14.54 7.34
C ASP A 173 14.55 -16.04 7.35
N ARG A 174 13.97 -16.57 8.44
CA ARG A 174 13.62 -18.00 8.53
C ARG A 174 12.53 -18.36 7.51
N CYS A 175 11.50 -17.52 7.35
CA CYS A 175 10.48 -17.75 6.34
C CYS A 175 11.07 -17.79 4.92
N LEU A 176 11.98 -16.86 4.58
CA LEU A 176 12.64 -16.86 3.28
C LEU A 176 13.59 -18.05 3.10
N GLN A 177 14.27 -18.48 4.15
CA GLN A 177 15.08 -19.69 4.14
C GLN A 177 14.22 -20.92 3.79
N VAL A 178 13.08 -21.10 4.46
CA VAL A 178 12.13 -22.19 4.15
C VAL A 178 11.65 -22.13 2.71
N ILE A 179 11.36 -20.94 2.17
CA ILE A 179 10.97 -20.78 0.77
C ILE A 179 12.09 -21.25 -0.17
N ARG A 180 13.34 -20.89 0.11
CA ARG A 180 14.51 -21.33 -0.68
C ARG A 180 14.78 -22.83 -0.55
N GLU A 181 14.58 -23.40 0.64
CA GLU A 181 14.65 -24.85 0.88
C GLU A 181 13.62 -25.60 0.02
N ILE A 182 12.37 -25.09 -0.06
CA ILE A 182 11.32 -25.67 -0.93
C ILE A 182 11.66 -25.51 -2.42
N VAL A 183 12.18 -24.36 -2.84
CA VAL A 183 12.60 -24.13 -4.23
C VAL A 183 13.71 -25.11 -4.62
N SER A 184 14.73 -25.26 -3.78
CA SER A 184 15.82 -26.21 -4.01
C SER A 184 15.34 -27.66 -4.02
N TRP A 185 14.40 -28.04 -3.15
CA TRP A 185 13.78 -29.37 -3.16
C TRP A 185 13.02 -29.66 -4.46
N LEU A 186 12.41 -28.64 -5.07
CA LEU A 186 11.76 -28.72 -6.38
C LEU A 186 12.74 -28.59 -7.56
N ASP A 187 14.04 -28.69 -7.30
CA ASP A 187 15.10 -28.53 -8.30
C ASP A 187 15.02 -27.19 -9.05
N GLY A 188 14.64 -26.13 -8.33
CA GLY A 188 14.57 -24.77 -8.85
C GLY A 188 15.75 -23.91 -8.42
N ASP A 189 16.13 -22.95 -9.26
CA ASP A 189 17.09 -21.89 -8.94
C ASP A 189 16.41 -20.50 -8.99
N VAL A 190 16.67 -19.68 -7.98
CA VAL A 190 16.06 -18.34 -7.87
C VAL A 190 16.90 -17.34 -8.66
N VAL A 191 16.44 -16.98 -9.86
CA VAL A 191 17.16 -16.04 -10.74
C VAL A 191 16.82 -14.57 -10.47
N ASP A 192 15.68 -14.28 -9.85
CA ASP A 192 15.32 -12.93 -9.43
C ASP A 192 14.33 -12.96 -8.25
N ASP A 193 14.48 -12.01 -7.33
CA ASP A 193 13.60 -11.82 -6.17
C ASP A 193 13.20 -10.35 -6.11
N VAL A 194 11.89 -10.11 -6.01
CA VAL A 194 11.33 -8.76 -6.02
C VAL A 194 10.34 -8.57 -4.89
N VAL A 195 10.66 -7.64 -4.00
CA VAL A 195 9.77 -7.17 -2.94
C VAL A 195 8.61 -6.38 -3.54
N ARG A 196 7.39 -6.76 -3.16
CA ARG A 196 6.13 -6.13 -3.55
C ARG A 196 5.55 -5.25 -2.45
N ARG A 197 5.76 -5.62 -1.19
CA ARG A 197 5.35 -4.86 -0.03
C ARG A 197 6.26 -5.16 1.14
N VAL A 198 6.61 -4.13 1.90
CA VAL A 198 7.22 -4.25 3.22
C VAL A 198 6.51 -3.30 4.16
N ASP A 199 6.12 -3.77 5.33
CA ASP A 199 5.57 -2.92 6.38
C ASP A 199 6.62 -2.77 7.49
N LEU A 200 7.08 -1.54 7.72
CA LEU A 200 8.03 -1.20 8.78
C LEU A 200 7.24 -0.73 10.00
N ALA A 201 7.36 -1.45 11.12
CA ALA A 201 6.62 -1.19 12.35
C ALA A 201 7.54 -0.74 13.47
N PHE A 202 7.15 0.35 14.12
CA PHE A 202 7.76 0.88 15.34
C PHE A 202 6.72 0.80 16.46
N ASP A 203 7.01 -0.02 17.47
CA ASP A 203 6.15 -0.24 18.63
C ASP A 203 6.59 0.67 19.78
N VAL A 204 5.63 1.38 20.39
CA VAL A 204 5.87 2.31 21.49
C VAL A 204 5.02 1.87 22.70
N PRO A 205 5.60 1.11 23.63
CA PRO A 205 4.95 0.78 24.89
C PRO A 205 4.64 2.04 25.70
N GLU A 206 3.64 1.96 26.56
CA GLU A 206 3.13 3.05 27.43
C GLU A 206 2.58 4.27 26.69
N LEU A 207 2.48 4.22 25.37
CA LEU A 207 1.89 5.30 24.59
C LEU A 207 0.42 5.02 24.28
N ASP A 208 -0.47 5.86 24.81
CA ASP A 208 -1.88 5.88 24.43
C ASP A 208 -2.12 6.84 23.25
N ILE A 209 -2.56 6.29 22.12
CA ILE A 209 -2.91 7.05 20.92
C ILE A 209 -4.09 8.02 21.15
N ASN A 210 -5.00 7.70 22.08
CA ASN A 210 -6.20 8.49 22.36
C ASN A 210 -5.89 9.72 23.20
N SER A 211 -4.83 9.67 24.01
CA SER A 211 -4.43 10.78 24.88
C SER A 211 -4.03 12.04 24.11
N TRP A 212 -3.41 11.90 22.94
CA TRP A 212 -2.85 13.06 22.22
C TRP A 212 -2.92 13.00 20.69
N MET A 213 -2.66 11.84 20.05
CA MET A 213 -2.56 11.76 18.59
C MET A 213 -3.92 11.92 17.92
N ILE A 214 -4.94 11.22 18.43
CA ILE A 214 -6.32 11.33 17.90
C ILE A 214 -6.88 12.74 18.11
N PRO A 215 -6.84 13.34 19.32
CA PRO A 215 -7.24 14.73 19.51
C PRO A 215 -6.50 15.71 18.58
N SER A 216 -5.19 15.51 18.36
CA SER A 216 -4.41 16.36 17.45
C SER A 216 -4.85 16.23 15.99
N MET A 217 -5.23 15.02 15.55
CA MET A 217 -5.83 14.81 14.22
C MET A 217 -7.18 15.52 14.10
N GLU A 218 -8.04 15.39 15.11
CA GLU A 218 -9.38 16.00 15.12
C GLU A 218 -9.32 17.54 15.12
N ASP A 219 -8.38 18.10 15.87
CA ASP A 219 -8.09 19.54 15.90
C ASP A 219 -7.44 20.04 14.59
N GLY A 220 -7.04 19.14 13.69
CA GLY A 220 -6.35 19.48 12.47
C GLY A 220 -4.89 19.95 12.66
N LYS A 221 -4.27 19.61 13.80
CA LYS A 221 -2.88 19.90 14.18
C LYS A 221 -1.86 18.95 13.52
N PHE A 222 -1.90 18.90 12.19
CA PHE A 222 -0.99 18.06 11.43
C PHE A 222 -0.72 18.61 10.02
N LEU A 223 0.39 18.16 9.43
CA LEU A 223 0.70 18.34 8.02
C LEU A 223 0.91 16.98 7.36
N THR A 224 0.48 16.87 6.11
CA THR A 224 0.65 15.66 5.30
C THR A 224 0.83 16.03 3.84
N SER A 225 1.63 15.24 3.12
CA SER A 225 1.71 15.31 1.66
C SER A 225 0.63 14.46 0.98
N SER A 226 -0.08 13.62 1.74
CA SER A 226 -1.17 12.80 1.23
C SER A 226 -2.49 13.58 1.21
N HIS A 227 -3.23 13.45 0.12
CA HIS A 227 -4.62 13.93 0.03
C HIS A 227 -5.63 12.98 0.72
N PHE A 228 -5.19 11.80 1.13
CA PHE A 228 -6.01 10.81 1.81
C PHE A 228 -5.53 10.61 3.25
N TRP A 229 -6.46 10.75 4.18
CA TRP A 229 -6.30 10.36 5.58
C TRP A 229 -7.67 9.98 6.15
N GLU A 230 -7.68 9.12 7.16
CA GLU A 230 -8.91 8.64 7.78
C GLU A 230 -8.69 8.38 9.28
N LEU A 231 -9.75 8.56 10.08
CA LEU A 231 -9.84 8.15 11.49
C LEU A 231 -10.96 7.12 11.60
N PRO A 232 -10.70 5.83 11.33
CA PRO A 232 -11.74 4.81 11.38
C PRO A 232 -12.40 4.82 12.74
N ASP A 233 -13.71 5.02 12.74
CA ASP A 233 -14.54 4.91 13.93
C ASP A 233 -15.11 3.49 14.00
N GLY A 234 -15.02 2.89 15.18
CA GLY A 234 -15.45 1.52 15.42
C GLY A 234 -16.27 1.43 16.70
N ILE A 235 -16.73 0.22 17.03
CA ILE A 235 -17.55 -0.03 18.24
C ILE A 235 -16.84 0.45 19.53
N HIS A 236 -15.52 0.47 19.53
CA HIS A 236 -14.69 0.89 20.67
C HIS A 236 -14.06 2.28 20.49
N GLY A 237 -14.68 3.12 19.64
CA GLY A 237 -14.21 4.44 19.27
C GLY A 237 -13.10 4.42 18.23
N LYS A 238 -12.58 5.62 17.92
CA LYS A 238 -11.40 5.80 17.06
C LYS A 238 -10.17 5.24 17.76
N ARG A 239 -9.49 4.29 17.12
CA ARG A 239 -8.25 3.67 17.64
C ARG A 239 -7.14 3.58 16.61
N SER A 240 -7.34 4.25 15.49
CA SER A 240 -6.36 4.27 14.41
C SER A 240 -6.38 5.56 13.62
N ILE A 241 -5.22 5.89 13.05
CA ILE A 241 -4.99 6.99 12.14
C ILE A 241 -4.39 6.37 10.89
N ILE A 242 -5.00 6.64 9.74
CA ILE A 242 -4.42 6.25 8.46
C ILE A 242 -4.13 7.49 7.64
N VAL A 243 -2.96 7.50 7.00
CA VAL A 243 -2.55 8.54 6.07
C VAL A 243 -1.93 7.88 4.84
N GLY A 244 -2.26 8.33 3.64
CA GLY A 244 -1.69 7.78 2.41
C GLY A 244 -2.55 6.72 1.73
N LYS A 245 -2.24 6.44 0.46
CA LYS A 245 -2.99 5.49 -0.36
C LYS A 245 -2.41 4.09 -0.23
N ARG A 246 -3.30 3.09 -0.16
CA ARG A 246 -2.91 1.68 -0.03
C ARG A 246 -1.95 1.22 -1.13
N GLU A 247 -2.04 1.76 -2.34
CA GLU A 247 -1.29 1.30 -3.52
C GLU A 247 0.18 1.72 -3.53
N THR A 248 0.60 2.69 -2.72
CA THR A 248 1.93 3.32 -2.81
C THR A 248 2.70 3.26 -1.49
N SER A 249 2.46 4.23 -0.61
CA SER A 249 2.89 4.24 0.78
C SER A 249 1.71 4.64 1.66
N ARG A 250 1.54 3.94 2.78
CA ARG A 250 0.49 4.22 3.76
C ARG A 250 1.12 4.22 5.16
N LEU A 251 0.82 5.23 5.95
CA LEU A 251 1.09 5.28 7.37
C LEU A 251 -0.17 4.82 8.10
N VAL A 252 -0.01 3.92 9.05
CA VAL A 252 -1.05 3.46 9.96
C VAL A 252 -0.52 3.61 11.37
N ILE A 253 -1.22 4.37 12.21
CA ILE A 253 -0.93 4.47 13.64
C ILE A 253 -2.12 3.88 14.39
N TYR A 254 -1.91 2.96 15.32
CA TYR A 254 -3.03 2.31 16.01
C TYR A 254 -2.69 1.79 17.40
N ASP A 255 -3.73 1.56 18.20
CA ASP A 255 -3.66 0.90 19.50
C ASP A 255 -3.31 -0.58 19.34
N LYS A 256 -2.02 -0.89 19.52
CA LYS A 256 -1.46 -2.23 19.35
C LYS A 256 -1.81 -3.14 20.51
N ARG A 257 -1.94 -2.59 21.74
CA ARG A 257 -2.35 -3.35 22.92
C ARG A 257 -3.74 -3.93 22.69
N PHE A 258 -4.69 -3.08 22.34
CA PHE A 258 -6.06 -3.49 22.05
C PHE A 258 -6.13 -4.51 20.90
N GLN A 259 -5.35 -4.28 19.82
CA GLN A 259 -5.27 -5.24 18.72
C GLN A 259 -4.77 -6.62 19.16
N ALA A 260 -3.80 -6.67 20.07
CA ALA A 260 -3.27 -7.93 20.56
C ALA A 260 -4.25 -8.67 21.47
N GLU A 261 -4.95 -7.96 22.36
CA GLU A 261 -5.99 -8.52 23.23
C GLU A 261 -7.18 -9.08 22.43
N GLN A 262 -7.54 -8.44 21.31
CA GLN A 262 -8.63 -8.88 20.44
C GLN A 262 -8.32 -10.15 19.63
N SER A 263 -7.05 -10.53 19.48
CA SER A 263 -6.66 -11.70 18.68
C SER A 263 -7.23 -13.02 19.22
N LYS A 264 -7.63 -13.07 20.50
CA LYS A 264 -8.01 -14.27 21.27
C LYS A 264 -6.93 -15.37 21.32
N ASP A 265 -5.75 -15.12 20.74
CA ASP A 265 -4.62 -16.03 20.72
C ASP A 265 -3.63 -15.64 21.82
N CYS A 266 -3.62 -16.41 22.91
CA CYS A 266 -2.70 -16.19 24.02
C CYS A 266 -1.23 -16.34 23.61
N VAL A 267 -0.92 -17.17 22.61
CA VAL A 267 0.45 -17.34 22.10
C VAL A 267 0.88 -16.10 21.33
N TYR A 268 -0.03 -15.49 20.58
CA TYR A 268 0.21 -14.22 19.90
C TYR A 268 0.51 -13.11 20.89
N LEU A 269 -0.35 -12.94 21.91
CA LEU A 269 -0.14 -11.92 22.93
C LEU A 269 1.20 -12.10 23.63
N GLN A 270 1.52 -13.33 24.07
CA GLN A 270 2.80 -13.62 24.73
C GLN A 270 4.00 -13.30 23.82
N ALA A 271 3.93 -13.67 22.53
CA ALA A 271 4.99 -13.35 21.59
C ALA A 271 5.17 -11.84 21.37
N VAL A 272 4.09 -11.06 21.38
CA VAL A 272 4.16 -9.60 21.33
C VAL A 272 4.82 -9.05 22.60
N VAL A 273 4.42 -9.52 23.79
CA VAL A 273 5.04 -9.13 25.07
C VAL A 273 6.55 -9.38 25.03
N ASP A 274 6.95 -10.62 24.71
CA ASP A 274 8.35 -11.04 24.78
C ASP A 274 9.23 -10.33 23.75
N ARG A 275 8.74 -10.17 22.51
CA ARG A 275 9.56 -9.73 21.38
C ARG A 275 9.43 -8.25 21.04
N ARG A 276 8.34 -7.59 21.43
CA ARG A 276 8.05 -6.19 21.06
C ARG A 276 7.93 -5.25 22.26
N TRP A 277 7.56 -5.76 23.44
CA TRP A 277 7.37 -4.95 24.64
C TRP A 277 8.37 -5.31 25.75
N ASN A 278 9.54 -5.84 25.37
CA ASN A 278 10.66 -6.11 26.28
C ASN A 278 10.29 -7.02 27.47
N GLY A 279 9.36 -7.95 27.27
CA GLY A 279 8.91 -8.90 28.29
C GLY A 279 7.87 -8.35 29.28
N GLY A 280 7.43 -7.11 29.14
CA GLY A 280 6.39 -6.49 29.97
C GLY A 280 5.09 -6.27 29.19
N LEU A 281 3.94 -6.55 29.80
CA LEU A 281 2.64 -6.16 29.26
C LEU A 281 2.39 -4.69 29.66
N PRO A 282 2.42 -3.72 28.72
CA PRO A 282 2.30 -2.31 29.06
C PRO A 282 0.85 -1.90 29.30
N ASP A 283 0.64 -0.74 29.93
CA ASP A 283 -0.71 -0.22 30.15
C ASP A 283 -1.35 0.28 28.85
N ASN A 284 -0.54 0.81 27.95
CA ASN A 284 -0.95 1.17 26.59
C ASN A 284 0.16 0.78 25.62
N ALA A 285 -0.17 0.59 24.34
CA ALA A 285 0.86 0.44 23.32
C ALA A 285 0.36 0.99 21.98
N THR A 286 1.13 1.91 21.40
CA THR A 286 0.85 2.45 20.07
C THR A 286 1.86 1.88 19.08
N ARG A 287 1.38 1.43 17.92
CA ARG A 287 2.24 1.08 16.78
C ARG A 287 2.16 2.16 15.71
N ILE A 288 3.32 2.56 15.20
CA ILE A 288 3.49 3.40 14.02
C ILE A 288 4.01 2.51 12.89
N GLU A 289 3.21 2.31 11.84
CA GLU A 289 3.51 1.39 10.75
C GLU A 289 3.52 2.08 9.38
N TYR A 290 4.62 1.95 8.66
CA TYR A 290 4.73 2.40 7.27
C TYR A 290 4.65 1.21 6.32
N GLN A 291 3.53 1.14 5.59
CA GLN A 291 3.29 0.13 4.57
C GLN A 291 3.81 0.63 3.22
N LEU A 292 4.93 0.09 2.77
CA LEU A 292 5.62 0.50 1.54
C LEU A 292 5.38 -0.54 0.45
N ARG A 293 4.75 -0.14 -0.65
CA ARG A 293 4.46 -1.03 -1.78
C ARG A 293 5.40 -0.80 -2.96
N ARG A 294 5.33 -1.73 -3.92
CA ARG A 294 6.14 -1.75 -5.13
C ARG A 294 6.28 -0.40 -5.82
N PRO A 295 5.25 0.44 -6.04
CA PRO A 295 5.44 1.73 -6.70
C PRO A 295 6.37 2.68 -5.94
N TRP A 296 6.30 2.68 -4.60
CA TRP A 296 7.19 3.48 -3.75
C TRP A 296 8.59 2.86 -3.73
N LEU A 297 8.69 1.55 -3.51
CA LEU A 297 9.98 0.83 -3.47
C LEU A 297 10.76 0.95 -4.79
N ALA A 298 10.08 0.75 -5.93
CA ALA A 298 10.66 0.86 -7.27
C ALA A 298 11.20 2.26 -7.56
N LYS A 299 10.53 3.30 -7.04
CA LYS A 299 10.96 4.69 -7.21
C LYS A 299 12.36 4.91 -6.64
N PHE A 300 12.78 4.13 -5.65
CA PHE A 300 14.09 4.27 -4.99
C PHE A 300 15.03 3.09 -5.25
N GLY A 301 14.69 2.19 -6.18
CA GLY A 301 15.53 1.02 -6.49
C GLY A 301 15.55 -0.05 -5.39
N LEU A 302 14.58 -0.03 -4.47
CA LEU A 302 14.46 -0.97 -3.36
C LEU A 302 13.71 -2.22 -3.80
N ASP A 303 14.25 -2.88 -4.82
CA ASP A 303 13.59 -4.02 -5.46
C ASP A 303 13.78 -5.33 -4.67
N ARG A 304 14.85 -5.44 -3.88
CA ARG A 304 15.22 -6.64 -3.11
C ARG A 304 15.11 -6.39 -1.62
N LEU A 305 14.86 -7.44 -0.84
CA LEU A 305 14.74 -7.30 0.62
C LEU A 305 16.05 -6.87 1.25
N GLU A 306 17.17 -7.41 0.79
CA GLU A 306 18.51 -7.05 1.26
C GLU A 306 18.76 -5.56 1.06
N SER A 307 18.29 -4.99 -0.06
CA SER A 307 18.35 -3.55 -0.30
C SER A 307 17.45 -2.75 0.63
N VAL A 308 16.26 -3.26 0.98
CA VAL A 308 15.37 -2.64 1.97
C VAL A 308 16.03 -2.61 3.35
N ILE A 309 16.56 -3.75 3.81
CA ILE A 309 17.21 -3.89 5.11
C ILE A 309 18.43 -2.97 5.20
N ALA A 310 19.32 -3.01 4.20
CA ALA A 310 20.52 -2.19 4.16
C ALA A 310 20.23 -0.67 4.12
N ASN A 311 19.02 -0.27 3.70
CA ASN A 311 18.61 1.13 3.58
C ASN A 311 17.50 1.53 4.58
N GLN A 312 17.24 0.77 5.64
CA GLN A 312 16.18 1.09 6.61
C GLN A 312 16.32 2.51 7.18
N GLY A 313 17.51 2.91 7.62
CA GLY A 313 17.77 4.27 8.09
C GLY A 313 17.41 5.35 7.05
N ALA A 314 17.78 5.13 5.79
CA ALA A 314 17.48 6.06 4.70
C ALA A 314 15.99 6.08 4.30
N ILE A 315 15.31 4.93 4.40
CA ILE A 315 13.87 4.81 4.22
C ILE A 315 13.15 5.62 5.30
N VAL A 316 13.49 5.40 6.57
CA VAL A 316 12.88 6.11 7.70
C VAL A 316 13.15 7.61 7.61
N ASP A 317 14.40 8.01 7.37
CA ASP A 317 14.78 9.40 7.14
C ASP A 317 13.88 10.07 6.08
N ARG A 318 13.69 9.39 4.95
CA ARG A 318 12.85 9.88 3.85
C ARG A 318 11.38 10.02 4.23
N LEU A 319 10.86 9.13 5.08
CA LEU A 319 9.46 9.13 5.49
C LEU A 319 9.15 10.25 6.49
N ILE A 320 10.10 10.54 7.42
CA ILE A 320 9.88 11.41 8.57
C ILE A 320 10.45 12.84 8.39
N GLN A 321 11.53 13.03 7.60
CA GLN A 321 12.22 14.32 7.56
C GLN A 321 11.42 15.44 6.84
N PRO A 322 11.44 16.67 7.40
CA PRO A 322 10.92 17.86 6.70
C PRO A 322 11.60 18.11 5.36
N GLY A 323 10.86 18.63 4.37
CA GLY A 323 11.42 19.12 3.10
C GLY A 323 11.81 18.04 2.07
N ARG A 324 12.01 16.78 2.48
CA ARG A 324 12.35 15.66 1.57
C ARG A 324 11.11 14.89 1.07
N GLY A 325 9.95 15.55 1.01
CA GLY A 325 8.68 14.88 0.69
C GLY A 325 8.09 14.15 1.89
N ARG A 326 8.17 14.80 3.07
CA ARG A 326 7.59 14.38 4.35
C ARG A 326 6.21 13.76 4.14
N HIS A 327 5.99 12.56 4.67
CA HIS A 327 4.71 11.89 4.54
C HIS A 327 3.67 12.52 5.49
N PHE A 328 4.00 12.63 6.79
CA PHE A 328 3.09 13.07 7.84
C PHE A 328 3.85 13.65 9.06
N VAL A 329 3.23 14.59 9.79
CA VAL A 329 3.79 15.20 11.01
C VAL A 329 2.67 15.82 11.85
N PHE A 330 2.76 15.70 13.17
CA PHE A 330 1.95 16.48 14.11
C PHE A 330 2.59 17.85 14.38
N THR A 331 1.77 18.87 14.54
CA THR A 331 2.21 20.25 14.75
C THR A 331 1.70 20.79 16.08
N GLU A 332 2.44 21.71 16.70
CA GLU A 332 2.09 22.31 17.99
C GLU A 332 0.75 23.07 17.93
N HIS A 333 0.47 23.68 16.77
CA HIS A 333 -0.72 24.47 16.50
C HIS A 333 -1.34 24.08 15.17
N VAL A 334 -2.60 24.47 14.96
CA VAL A 334 -3.29 24.26 13.68
C VAL A 334 -2.56 25.04 12.59
N PRO A 335 -2.07 24.38 11.52
CA PRO A 335 -1.37 25.09 10.45
C PRO A 335 -2.29 26.09 9.74
N ASP A 336 -1.76 27.28 9.44
CA ASP A 336 -2.48 28.32 8.70
C ASP A 336 -2.58 27.97 7.20
N ARG A 337 -3.56 27.12 6.89
CA ARG A 337 -3.86 26.66 5.53
C ARG A 337 -4.53 27.76 4.69
N LYS A 338 -5.17 28.75 5.32
CA LYS A 338 -5.87 29.83 4.61
C LYS A 338 -4.89 30.79 3.94
N ASN A 339 -3.76 31.09 4.61
CA ASN A 339 -2.74 32.00 4.08
C ASN A 339 -1.53 31.27 3.46
N ASN A 340 -1.63 29.97 3.21
CA ASN A 340 -0.52 29.14 2.70
C ASN A 340 0.76 29.20 3.55
N HIS A 341 0.62 29.41 4.86
CA HIS A 341 1.75 29.50 5.81
C HIS A 341 1.98 28.19 6.57
N GLN A 342 1.51 27.05 6.05
CA GLN A 342 1.70 25.75 6.69
C GLN A 342 3.16 25.40 7.02
N SER A 343 4.13 25.92 6.27
CA SER A 343 5.57 25.67 6.52
C SER A 343 6.11 26.32 7.79
N ARG A 344 5.36 27.26 8.40
CA ARG A 344 5.74 27.95 9.64
C ARG A 344 5.26 27.24 10.90
N ALA A 345 4.43 26.20 10.77
CA ALA A 345 3.93 25.46 11.92
C ALA A 345 5.08 24.68 12.59
N GLY A 346 5.28 24.90 13.89
CA GLY A 346 6.19 24.13 14.73
C GLY A 346 5.80 22.66 14.76
N ILE A 347 6.81 21.78 14.81
CA ILE A 347 6.61 20.33 14.95
C ILE A 347 6.31 20.05 16.41
N ASP A 348 5.29 19.24 16.71
CA ASP A 348 5.00 18.80 18.08
C ASP A 348 6.23 18.07 18.66
N SER A 349 6.69 18.50 19.83
CA SER A 349 7.92 18.00 20.48
C SER A 349 7.86 16.51 20.81
N ARG A 350 6.68 16.00 21.15
CA ARG A 350 6.42 14.58 21.42
C ARG A 350 6.53 13.77 20.14
N TRP A 351 5.96 14.28 19.04
CA TRP A 351 6.13 13.66 17.73
C TRP A 351 7.60 13.62 17.29
N GLN A 352 8.33 14.73 17.45
CA GLN A 352 9.75 14.79 17.10
C GLN A 352 10.56 13.74 17.87
N THR A 353 10.30 13.60 19.17
CA THR A 353 10.93 12.57 20.03
C THR A 353 10.67 11.16 19.49
N LEU A 354 9.42 10.83 19.13
CA LEU A 354 9.08 9.52 18.55
C LEU A 354 9.80 9.27 17.22
N MET A 355 9.89 10.29 16.37
CA MET A 355 10.57 10.18 15.08
C MET A 355 12.09 10.00 15.24
N ASP A 356 12.69 10.67 16.22
CA ASP A 356 14.11 10.51 16.55
C ASP A 356 14.41 9.11 17.10
N GLN A 357 13.52 8.57 17.94
CA GLN A 357 13.63 7.18 18.41
C GLN A 357 13.46 6.17 17.27
N MET A 358 12.50 6.39 16.37
CA MET A 358 12.32 5.53 15.20
C MET A 358 13.54 5.59 14.26
N ALA A 359 14.12 6.78 14.05
CA ALA A 359 15.34 6.96 13.28
C ALA A 359 16.54 6.26 13.93
N LYS A 360 16.66 6.35 15.26
CA LYS A 360 17.69 5.61 16.03
C LYS A 360 17.50 4.09 15.87
N ALA A 361 16.27 3.59 15.93
CA ALA A 361 15.93 2.18 15.72
C ALA A 361 16.33 1.69 14.31
N ALA A 362 16.13 2.53 13.31
CA ALA A 362 16.41 2.22 11.91
C ALA A 362 17.91 2.24 11.56
N GLY A 363 18.74 2.80 12.45
CA GLY A 363 20.16 3.03 12.22
C GLY A 363 20.44 4.25 11.34
N ARG A 364 21.73 4.57 11.20
CA ARG A 364 22.17 5.72 10.40
C ARG A 364 21.87 5.47 8.91
N PRO A 365 21.36 6.47 8.16
CA PRO A 365 21.19 6.34 6.73
C PRO A 365 22.57 6.13 6.08
N ALA A 366 22.75 5.00 5.39
CA ALA A 366 24.00 4.72 4.68
C ALA A 366 24.17 5.63 3.45
N VAL A 367 23.06 5.91 2.75
CA VAL A 367 23.00 6.72 1.53
C VAL A 367 21.65 7.42 1.47
N ASP A 368 21.60 8.64 0.91
CA ASP A 368 20.33 9.33 0.63
C ASP A 368 19.51 8.56 -0.42
N LEU A 369 18.21 8.38 -0.16
CA LEU A 369 17.28 7.82 -1.15
C LEU A 369 16.99 8.84 -2.25
N VAL A 370 17.68 8.69 -3.38
CA VAL A 370 17.45 9.46 -4.59
C VAL A 370 16.40 8.74 -5.45
N PRO A 371 15.27 9.39 -5.78
CA PRO A 371 14.33 8.82 -6.75
C PRO A 371 15.03 8.50 -8.06
N ILE A 372 14.93 7.24 -8.51
CA ILE A 372 15.28 6.86 -9.88
C ILE A 372 14.43 7.72 -10.79
N ARG A 373 15.08 8.66 -11.48
CA ARG A 373 14.42 9.45 -12.50
C ARG A 373 13.89 8.46 -13.53
N SER A 374 12.58 8.40 -13.72
CA SER A 374 12.00 7.64 -14.83
C SER A 374 12.32 8.39 -16.12
N THR A 375 13.57 8.32 -16.57
CA THR A 375 14.15 9.20 -17.61
C THR A 375 13.68 8.89 -19.02
N THR A 376 12.79 7.93 -19.24
CA THR A 376 12.36 7.65 -20.61
C THR A 376 10.87 7.36 -20.64
N PHE A 377 10.11 8.36 -21.06
CA PHE A 377 8.94 8.09 -21.88
C PHE A 377 9.44 7.25 -23.05
N ARG A 378 9.22 5.94 -22.99
CA ARG A 378 9.60 5.02 -24.07
C ARG A 378 8.47 5.08 -25.09
N LEU A 379 8.72 5.80 -26.19
CA LEU A 379 7.76 5.99 -27.28
C LEU A 379 7.16 4.65 -27.74
N GLU A 380 7.99 3.62 -27.85
CA GLU A 380 7.57 2.25 -28.18
C GLU A 380 6.55 1.68 -27.19
N ARG A 381 6.75 1.87 -25.88
CA ARG A 381 5.79 1.39 -24.86
C ARG A 381 4.48 2.15 -24.96
N ALA A 382 4.53 3.47 -25.17
CA ALA A 382 3.33 4.28 -25.37
C ALA A 382 2.57 3.85 -26.63
N ALA A 383 3.27 3.64 -27.75
CA ALA A 383 2.69 3.15 -29.00
C ALA A 383 2.02 1.78 -28.82
N ASN A 384 2.68 0.83 -28.15
CA ASN A 384 2.11 -0.47 -27.83
C ASN A 384 0.87 -0.37 -26.94
N THR A 385 0.84 0.56 -25.98
CA THR A 385 -0.34 0.84 -25.16
C THR A 385 -1.50 1.39 -25.99
N VAL A 386 -1.25 2.38 -26.86
CA VAL A 386 -2.27 2.93 -27.77
C VAL A 386 -2.86 1.82 -28.66
N ARG A 387 -2.00 1.01 -29.30
CA ARG A 387 -2.42 -0.14 -30.11
C ARG A 387 -3.29 -1.12 -29.33
N GLY A 388 -2.89 -1.48 -28.10
CA GLY A 388 -3.66 -2.39 -27.24
C GLY A 388 -5.04 -1.84 -26.87
N TYR A 389 -5.15 -0.54 -26.61
CA TYR A 389 -6.44 0.09 -26.33
C TYR A 389 -7.34 0.15 -27.57
N LEU A 390 -6.79 0.55 -28.72
CA LEU A 390 -7.55 0.64 -29.97
C LEU A 390 -8.10 -0.73 -30.38
N THR A 391 -7.28 -1.77 -30.36
CA THR A 391 -7.72 -3.16 -30.66
C THR A 391 -8.79 -3.65 -29.67
N SER A 392 -8.67 -3.32 -28.38
CA SER A 392 -9.69 -3.68 -27.36
C SER A 392 -11.02 -2.96 -27.59
N VAL A 393 -10.98 -1.69 -28.03
CA VAL A 393 -12.17 -0.93 -28.41
C VAL A 393 -12.80 -1.52 -29.67
N ALA A 394 -12.00 -1.81 -30.70
CA ALA A 394 -12.43 -2.43 -31.95
C ALA A 394 -13.23 -3.72 -31.69
N ALA A 395 -12.65 -4.62 -30.89
CA ALA A 395 -13.30 -5.85 -30.46
C ALA A 395 -14.65 -5.59 -29.73
N LYS A 396 -14.72 -4.54 -28.90
CA LYS A 396 -15.92 -4.20 -28.15
C LYS A 396 -17.03 -3.61 -29.01
N ILE A 397 -16.69 -2.87 -30.07
CA ILE A 397 -17.67 -2.31 -31.02
C ILE A 397 -17.99 -3.29 -32.16
N GLY A 398 -17.41 -4.49 -32.16
CA GLY A 398 -17.61 -5.50 -33.18
C GLY A 398 -16.92 -5.17 -34.51
N HIS A 399 -15.88 -4.34 -34.49
CA HIS A 399 -15.10 -4.00 -35.67
C HIS A 399 -13.83 -4.87 -35.72
N PRO A 400 -13.64 -5.71 -36.76
CA PRO A 400 -12.38 -6.41 -36.96
C PRO A 400 -11.24 -5.38 -37.14
N CYS A 401 -10.05 -5.74 -36.68
CA CYS A 401 -8.91 -4.83 -36.67
C CYS A 401 -7.67 -5.59 -37.11
N ASP A 402 -7.56 -5.74 -38.43
CA ASP A 402 -6.54 -6.55 -39.08
C ASP A 402 -5.48 -5.67 -39.77
N THR A 403 -5.81 -4.41 -40.01
CA THR A 403 -4.98 -3.44 -40.75
C THR A 403 -4.73 -2.16 -39.94
N GLN A 404 -3.75 -1.36 -40.41
CA GLN A 404 -3.52 -0.01 -39.89
C GLN A 404 -4.73 0.91 -40.11
N GLU A 405 -5.41 0.75 -41.25
CA GLU A 405 -6.60 1.56 -41.59
C GLU A 405 -7.74 1.31 -40.59
N ASP A 406 -7.94 0.07 -40.15
CA ASP A 406 -8.94 -0.26 -39.13
C ASP A 406 -8.65 0.45 -37.80
N LEU A 407 -7.38 0.51 -37.38
CA LEU A 407 -6.98 1.24 -36.17
C LEU A 407 -7.26 2.74 -36.30
N CYS A 408 -6.98 3.32 -37.46
CA CYS A 408 -7.30 4.72 -37.75
C CYS A 408 -8.82 4.97 -37.71
N ASN A 409 -9.63 4.06 -38.24
CA ASN A 409 -11.09 4.16 -38.21
C ASN A 409 -11.65 4.07 -36.78
N VAL A 410 -11.10 3.18 -35.95
CA VAL A 410 -11.45 3.10 -34.51
C VAL A 410 -11.09 4.39 -33.78
N LEU A 411 -9.91 4.97 -34.08
CA LEU A 411 -9.51 6.24 -33.48
C LEU A 411 -10.42 7.39 -33.91
N LYS A 412 -10.78 7.49 -35.20
CA LYS A 412 -11.76 8.46 -35.72
C LYS A 412 -13.13 8.30 -35.05
N TYR A 413 -13.60 7.07 -34.90
CA TYR A 413 -14.84 6.77 -34.19
C TYR A 413 -14.79 7.25 -32.74
N LEU A 414 -13.71 6.96 -32.00
CA LEU A 414 -13.53 7.45 -30.62
C LEU A 414 -13.50 8.97 -30.54
N TRP A 415 -12.87 9.63 -31.50
CA TRP A 415 -12.85 11.08 -31.60
C TRP A 415 -14.25 11.66 -31.73
N GLN A 416 -15.04 11.13 -32.67
CA GLN A 416 -16.42 11.53 -32.90
C GLN A 416 -17.31 11.26 -31.67
N LEU A 417 -17.18 10.07 -31.07
CA LEU A 417 -17.98 9.65 -29.93
C LEU A 417 -17.81 10.54 -28.69
N ASN A 418 -16.60 11.08 -28.48
CA ASN A 418 -16.31 11.91 -27.32
C ASN A 418 -16.42 13.42 -27.60
N GLU A 419 -16.82 13.80 -28.81
CA GLU A 419 -16.97 15.20 -29.23
C GLU A 419 -15.74 16.05 -28.87
N TRP A 420 -14.53 15.49 -29.03
CA TRP A 420 -13.31 16.20 -28.64
C TRP A 420 -13.15 17.48 -29.45
N LYS A 421 -13.22 18.61 -28.76
CA LYS A 421 -12.96 19.93 -29.34
C LYS A 421 -11.46 20.14 -29.42
N GLU A 422 -11.00 20.71 -30.53
CA GLU A 422 -9.59 21.02 -30.76
C GLU A 422 -8.96 21.80 -29.61
N HIS A 423 -9.71 22.74 -29.04
CA HIS A 423 -9.31 23.54 -27.89
C HIS A 423 -8.99 22.71 -26.64
N ASP A 424 -9.75 21.63 -26.36
CA ASP A 424 -9.51 20.81 -25.17
C ASP A 424 -8.19 20.02 -25.30
N LEU A 425 -7.90 19.56 -26.51
CA LEU A 425 -6.65 18.89 -26.86
C LEU A 425 -5.46 19.83 -26.77
N GLN A 426 -5.60 21.06 -27.26
CA GLN A 426 -4.56 22.10 -27.11
C GLN A 426 -4.24 22.34 -25.63
N GLN A 427 -5.27 22.52 -24.79
CA GLN A 427 -5.07 22.68 -23.34
C GLN A 427 -4.44 21.45 -22.67
N ILE A 428 -4.80 20.23 -23.10
CA ILE A 428 -4.15 19.01 -22.60
C ILE A 428 -2.68 18.98 -23.02
N CYS A 429 -2.38 19.27 -24.29
CA CYS A 429 -1.03 19.27 -24.84
C CYS A 429 -0.14 20.32 -24.18
N GLU A 430 -0.64 21.55 -23.98
CA GLU A 430 0.07 22.60 -23.26
C GLU A 430 0.37 22.21 -21.82
N ARG A 431 -0.63 21.71 -21.08
CA ARG A 431 -0.42 21.19 -19.73
C ARG A 431 0.65 20.10 -19.70
N LYS A 432 0.67 19.20 -20.69
CA LYS A 432 1.68 18.14 -20.81
C LYS A 432 3.06 18.67 -21.16
N ARG A 433 3.18 19.65 -22.08
CA ARG A 433 4.45 20.33 -22.39
C ARG A 433 5.03 21.02 -21.16
N CYS A 434 4.21 21.73 -20.40
CA CYS A 434 4.61 22.35 -19.13
C CYS A 434 5.05 21.28 -18.11
N GLN A 435 4.31 20.18 -17.95
CA GLN A 435 4.66 19.07 -17.06
C GLN A 435 5.98 18.38 -17.44
N MET A 436 6.28 18.29 -18.73
CA MET A 436 7.51 17.65 -19.22
C MET A 436 8.71 18.60 -19.22
N GLY A 437 8.54 19.87 -18.87
CA GLY A 437 9.61 20.87 -18.92
C GLY A 437 10.09 21.17 -20.35
N THR A 438 9.28 20.84 -21.36
CA THR A 438 9.65 20.94 -22.78
C THR A 438 9.17 22.24 -23.43
N ALA A 439 9.03 23.32 -22.65
CA ALA A 439 8.53 24.62 -23.10
C ALA A 439 9.30 25.20 -24.31
N ASN A 440 10.54 24.74 -24.55
CA ASN A 440 11.42 25.21 -25.64
C ASN A 440 11.70 24.16 -26.74
N LEU A 441 11.03 23.00 -26.76
CA LEU A 441 11.25 22.00 -27.81
C LEU A 441 10.37 22.28 -29.03
N VAL A 442 11.01 22.86 -30.05
CA VAL A 442 10.75 22.83 -31.50
C VAL A 442 9.28 23.03 -31.90
N SER A 443 8.98 24.14 -32.58
CA SER A 443 7.71 24.29 -33.31
C SER A 443 7.48 23.03 -34.14
N TRP A 444 6.28 22.46 -34.06
CA TRP A 444 5.87 21.25 -34.79
C TRP A 444 5.71 21.50 -36.30
N ASP A 445 6.57 22.35 -36.87
CA ASP A 445 6.55 22.81 -38.25
C ASP A 445 7.32 21.86 -39.19
N GLN A 446 7.80 20.73 -38.67
CA GLN A 446 8.16 19.60 -39.51
C GLN A 446 6.87 18.85 -39.84
N SER A 447 6.40 19.04 -41.08
CA SER A 447 5.37 18.19 -41.67
C SER A 447 5.79 16.73 -41.44
N TRP A 448 5.02 16.04 -40.61
CA TRP A 448 5.12 14.59 -40.54
C TRP A 448 4.57 14.08 -41.88
N ASP A 449 5.45 13.93 -42.87
CA ASP A 449 5.19 13.13 -44.08
C ASP A 449 5.15 11.66 -43.67
N VAL A 450 4.19 11.33 -42.82
CA VAL A 450 3.76 9.98 -42.55
C VAL A 450 2.57 9.78 -43.50
N PRO A 451 2.70 8.99 -44.56
CA PRO A 451 1.58 8.71 -45.44
C PRO A 451 0.48 8.05 -44.59
N PHE A 452 -0.63 8.76 -44.42
CA PHE A 452 -1.79 8.31 -43.65
C PHE A 452 -2.67 7.34 -44.44
#